data_AF-A0AAJ5JK27-F1
#
_entry.id   AF-A0AAJ5JK27-F1
#
_cell.length_a   1.000
_cell.length_b   1.000
_cell.length_c   1.000
_cell.angle_alpha   90.00
_cell.angle_beta   90.00
_cell.angle_gamma   90.00
#
_symmetry.space_group_name_H-M   'P 1'
#
loop_
_entity.id
_entity.type
_entity.pdbx_description
1 polymer ?
#
loop_
_entity_poly.entity_id
_entity_poly.type
_entity_poly.pdbx_seq_one_letter_code
_entity_poly.pdbx_strand_id
1 'polypeptide(L)'
;MIKSITTLQNFGVFANYTKPKELEEFAKYNLIYGWNGSGKSTLSKVFECVSKGHIIADFPDATLKMDTDIGIIDNKNLIKQDLDICVFNSNFVKENINWDSLVRSILLISKEKIEEKKIWKEKKDTHKTKSDLLEEKTREKQTLDDNAQKLLSGIAKNIKNRFQILDSTDSYFVNYNRSKVQSKITTHSSEIESGRLLLQTEMLEKTQQAVSPKFKNSVQHSIPQ
;
A
#
# COMPACT_ATOMS: atom_id res chain seq x y z
N MET A 1 -22.96 34.37 -26.76
CA MET A 1 -22.01 35.33 -26.13
C MET A 1 -22.63 35.91 -24.87
N ILE A 2 -21.82 36.32 -23.89
CA ILE A 2 -22.30 37.05 -22.70
C ILE A 2 -22.44 38.53 -23.11
N LYS A 3 -23.63 39.10 -22.93
CA LYS A 3 -23.92 40.51 -23.27
C LYS A 3 -23.65 41.42 -22.09
N SER A 4 -24.13 41.08 -20.90
CA SER A 4 -23.85 41.89 -19.72
C SER A 4 -24.11 41.16 -18.41
N ILE A 5 -23.54 41.67 -17.33
CA ILE A 5 -23.86 41.23 -15.97
C ILE A 5 -24.95 42.16 -15.43
N THR A 6 -26.14 41.61 -15.18
CA THR A 6 -27.32 42.36 -14.76
C THR A 6 -27.28 42.66 -13.27
N THR A 7 -27.03 41.65 -12.44
CA THR A 7 -26.96 41.79 -10.98
C THR A 7 -25.90 40.88 -10.38
N LEU A 8 -25.20 41.37 -9.35
CA LEU A 8 -24.33 40.57 -8.49
C LEU A 8 -24.62 40.91 -7.03
N GLN A 9 -24.78 39.90 -6.19
CA GLN A 9 -24.98 40.05 -4.76
C GLN A 9 -24.01 39.16 -3.99
N ASN A 10 -23.49 39.66 -2.87
CA ASN A 10 -22.55 38.98 -1.98
C ASN A 10 -21.26 38.47 -2.66
N PHE A 11 -20.82 39.11 -3.75
CA PHE A 11 -19.56 38.80 -4.43
C PHE A 11 -18.44 39.73 -3.95
N GLY A 12 -17.93 39.54 -2.73
CA GLY A 12 -16.85 40.35 -2.17
C GLY A 12 -17.17 41.85 -2.23
N VAL A 13 -16.45 42.62 -3.06
CA VAL A 13 -16.70 44.06 -3.26
C VAL A 13 -18.02 44.37 -3.99
N PHE A 14 -18.59 43.39 -4.70
CA PHE A 14 -19.90 43.49 -5.35
C PHE A 14 -21.00 42.98 -4.41
N ALA A 15 -21.24 43.72 -3.33
CA ALA A 15 -22.26 43.36 -2.33
C ALA A 15 -23.68 43.42 -2.91
N ASN A 16 -24.00 44.45 -3.71
CA ASN A 16 -25.28 44.61 -4.38
C ASN A 16 -25.13 45.45 -5.67
N TYR A 17 -24.45 44.88 -6.66
CA TYR A 17 -24.25 45.51 -7.97
C TYR A 17 -25.48 45.30 -8.86
N THR A 18 -25.89 46.35 -9.55
CA THR A 18 -26.89 46.33 -10.62
C THR A 18 -26.33 47.10 -11.82
N LYS A 19 -26.50 46.56 -13.03
CA LYS A 19 -26.04 47.20 -14.26
C LYS A 19 -26.60 48.62 -14.40
N PRO A 20 -25.76 49.66 -14.49
CA PRO A 20 -26.19 51.01 -14.84
C PRO A 20 -26.73 51.05 -16.29
N LYS A 21 -27.73 51.90 -16.56
CA LYS A 21 -28.31 52.03 -17.92
C LYS A 21 -27.31 52.51 -18.97
N GLU A 22 -26.32 53.29 -18.54
CA GLU A 22 -25.29 53.89 -19.38
C GLU A 22 -24.15 52.92 -19.71
N LEU A 23 -24.09 51.76 -19.04
CA LEU A 23 -23.04 50.78 -19.27
C LEU A 23 -23.34 49.96 -20.53
N GLU A 24 -22.44 50.06 -21.50
CA GLU A 24 -22.51 49.30 -22.74
C GLU A 24 -22.46 47.79 -22.50
N GLU A 25 -22.95 47.04 -23.49
CA GLU A 25 -22.81 45.59 -23.51
C GLU A 25 -21.36 45.19 -23.81
N PHE A 26 -21.00 43.98 -23.39
CA PHE A 26 -19.70 43.41 -23.73
C PHE A 26 -19.56 43.25 -25.24
N ALA A 27 -18.42 43.69 -25.77
CA ALA A 27 -18.03 43.46 -27.14
C ALA A 27 -17.32 42.10 -27.29
N LYS A 28 -16.89 41.76 -28.51
CA LYS A 28 -16.08 40.55 -28.76
C LYS A 28 -14.78 40.54 -27.93
N TYR A 29 -14.18 41.71 -27.73
CA TYR A 29 -12.98 41.91 -26.93
C TYR A 29 -13.25 43.00 -25.91
N ASN A 30 -12.96 42.73 -24.63
CA ASN A 30 -13.20 43.67 -23.54
C ASN A 30 -11.92 43.80 -22.71
N LEU A 31 -11.50 45.04 -22.42
CA LEU A 31 -10.40 45.34 -21.50
C LEU A 31 -10.98 45.97 -20.23
N ILE A 32 -10.89 45.26 -19.12
CA ILE A 32 -11.38 45.74 -17.82
C ILE A 32 -10.17 46.02 -16.93
N TYR A 33 -9.99 47.28 -16.53
CA TYR A 33 -8.85 47.73 -15.72
C TYR A 33 -9.31 48.65 -14.59
N GLY A 34 -8.43 48.90 -13.63
CA GLY A 34 -8.73 49.70 -12.44
C GLY A 34 -7.74 49.45 -11.30
N TRP A 35 -7.89 50.20 -10.21
CA TRP A 35 -7.02 50.14 -9.04
C TRP A 35 -7.02 48.77 -8.33
N ASN A 36 -5.95 48.46 -7.59
CA ASN A 36 -5.94 47.27 -6.74
C ASN A 36 -7.07 47.36 -5.70
N GLY A 37 -7.79 46.24 -5.50
CA GLY A 37 -9.00 46.22 -4.67
C GLY A 37 -10.29 46.63 -5.39
N SER A 38 -10.25 47.12 -6.64
CA SER A 38 -11.46 47.51 -7.40
C SER A 38 -12.37 46.34 -7.84
N GLY A 39 -12.07 45.10 -7.43
CA GLY A 39 -12.90 43.93 -7.76
C GLY A 39 -12.55 43.18 -9.05
N LYS A 40 -11.49 43.54 -9.77
CA LYS A 40 -11.09 42.85 -11.03
C LYS A 40 -10.94 41.33 -10.86
N SER A 41 -10.21 40.90 -9.83
CA SER A 41 -10.03 39.48 -9.55
C SER A 41 -11.35 38.82 -9.14
N THR A 42 -12.21 39.53 -8.41
CA THR A 42 -13.55 39.06 -8.05
C THR A 42 -14.42 38.87 -9.28
N LEU A 43 -14.35 39.79 -10.25
CA LEU A 43 -15.06 39.66 -11.52
C LEU A 43 -14.62 38.42 -12.30
N SER A 44 -13.33 38.09 -12.29
CA SER A 44 -12.85 36.83 -12.90
C SER A 44 -13.47 35.59 -12.25
N LYS A 45 -13.71 35.62 -10.93
CA LYS A 45 -14.35 34.53 -10.18
C LYS A 45 -15.86 34.43 -10.46
N VAL A 46 -16.52 35.54 -10.79
CA VAL A 46 -17.91 35.54 -11.25
C VAL A 46 -18.04 34.73 -12.56
N PHE A 47 -17.13 34.95 -13.52
CA PHE A 47 -17.10 34.14 -14.75
C PHE A 47 -16.71 32.68 -14.47
N GLU A 48 -15.85 32.42 -13.48
CA GLU A 48 -15.50 31.06 -13.05
C GLU A 48 -16.73 30.28 -12.57
N CYS A 49 -17.66 30.94 -11.85
CA CYS A 49 -18.91 30.31 -11.40
C CYS A 49 -19.76 29.82 -12.59
N VAL A 50 -19.84 30.64 -13.65
CA VAL A 50 -20.58 30.27 -14.88
C VAL A 50 -19.88 29.13 -15.61
N SER A 51 -18.55 29.22 -15.76
CA SER A 51 -17.73 28.17 -16.39
C SER A 51 -17.86 26.82 -15.69
N LYS A 52 -17.88 26.81 -14.35
CA LYS A 52 -18.02 25.59 -13.53
C LYS A 52 -19.48 25.14 -13.34
N GLY A 53 -20.45 25.95 -13.74
CA GLY A 53 -21.88 25.68 -13.57
C GLY A 53 -22.37 25.67 -12.11
N HIS A 54 -21.62 26.24 -11.17
CA HIS A 54 -22.02 26.38 -9.77
C HIS A 54 -21.29 27.55 -9.11
N ILE A 55 -21.84 28.05 -8.00
CA ILE A 55 -21.20 29.09 -7.20
C ILE A 55 -19.98 28.50 -6.47
N ILE A 56 -18.82 29.14 -6.62
CA ILE A 56 -17.58 28.68 -5.99
C ILE A 56 -17.63 28.85 -4.45
N ALA A 57 -16.90 28.00 -3.73
CA ALA A 57 -16.88 27.98 -2.27
C ALA A 57 -16.43 29.30 -1.62
N ASP A 58 -15.70 30.15 -2.34
CA ASP A 58 -15.26 31.47 -1.86
C ASP A 58 -16.44 32.41 -1.55
N PHE A 59 -17.61 32.19 -2.19
CA PHE A 59 -18.77 33.07 -2.06
C PHE A 59 -20.09 32.26 -1.92
N PRO A 60 -20.31 31.56 -0.80
CA PRO A 60 -21.41 30.60 -0.66
C PRO A 60 -22.80 31.23 -0.81
N ASP A 61 -22.97 32.47 -0.35
CA ASP A 61 -24.26 33.19 -0.37
C ASP A 61 -24.43 34.12 -1.58
N ALA A 62 -23.62 33.91 -2.62
CA ALA A 62 -23.57 34.83 -3.75
C ALA A 62 -24.62 34.56 -4.80
N THR A 63 -25.24 35.63 -5.29
CA THR A 63 -26.25 35.57 -6.37
C THR A 63 -25.75 36.33 -7.58
N LEU A 64 -25.88 35.73 -8.76
CA LEU A 64 -25.51 36.33 -10.03
C LEU A 64 -26.67 36.26 -11.01
N LYS A 65 -26.79 37.29 -11.85
CA LYS A 65 -27.66 37.28 -13.02
C LYS A 65 -26.91 37.88 -14.19
N MET A 66 -26.83 37.17 -15.30
CA MET A 66 -26.18 37.62 -16.52
C MET A 66 -27.11 37.46 -17.71
N ASP A 67 -27.03 38.40 -18.64
CA ASP A 67 -27.71 38.33 -19.91
C ASP A 67 -26.76 37.80 -20.99
N THR A 68 -27.23 36.85 -21.79
CA THR A 68 -26.47 36.19 -22.84
C THR A 68 -27.33 36.03 -24.09
N ASP A 69 -26.72 35.76 -25.24
CA ASP A 69 -27.48 35.54 -26.49
C ASP A 69 -28.45 34.36 -26.42
N ILE A 70 -28.17 33.37 -25.57
CA ILE A 70 -29.00 32.17 -25.41
C ILE A 70 -30.06 32.34 -24.30
N GLY A 71 -30.06 33.48 -23.61
CA GLY A 71 -30.98 33.81 -22.53
C GLY A 71 -30.30 34.25 -21.25
N ILE A 72 -31.09 34.35 -20.18
CA ILE A 72 -30.64 34.85 -18.89
C ILE A 72 -30.08 33.70 -18.05
N ILE A 73 -28.86 33.88 -17.53
CA ILE A 73 -28.24 33.01 -16.55
C ILE A 73 -28.50 33.56 -15.15
N ASP A 74 -28.88 32.67 -14.24
CA ASP A 74 -29.13 32.93 -12.82
C ASP A 74 -28.64 31.71 -12.01
N ASN A 75 -28.58 31.83 -10.68
CA ASN A 75 -28.07 30.78 -9.80
C ASN A 75 -28.74 29.40 -10.00
N LYS A 76 -30.01 29.40 -10.43
CA LYS A 76 -30.81 28.18 -10.63
C LYS A 76 -30.47 27.43 -11.91
N ASN A 77 -29.92 28.11 -12.93
CA ASN A 77 -29.70 27.52 -14.25
C ASN A 77 -28.22 27.44 -14.65
N LEU A 78 -27.29 27.74 -13.72
CA LEU A 78 -25.85 27.64 -13.92
C LEU A 78 -25.39 26.27 -14.46
N ILE A 79 -26.01 25.17 -14.02
CA ILE A 79 -25.61 23.80 -14.37
C ILE A 79 -25.93 23.44 -15.84
N LYS A 80 -26.90 24.12 -16.47
CA LYS A 80 -27.51 23.72 -17.75
C LYS A 80 -27.12 24.58 -18.95
N GLN A 81 -26.03 25.33 -18.87
CA GLN A 81 -25.69 26.29 -19.91
C GLN A 81 -24.83 25.65 -21.02
N ASP A 82 -25.24 25.85 -22.27
CA ASP A 82 -24.50 25.43 -23.48
C ASP A 82 -23.43 26.47 -23.88
N LEU A 83 -22.82 27.09 -22.88
CA LEU A 83 -21.80 28.13 -23.07
C LEU A 83 -20.43 27.55 -22.76
N ASP A 84 -19.61 27.39 -23.79
CA ASP A 84 -18.20 27.03 -23.63
C ASP A 84 -17.41 28.26 -23.14
N ILE A 85 -17.31 28.39 -21.82
CA ILE A 85 -16.58 29.47 -21.15
C ILE A 85 -15.34 28.88 -20.48
N CYS A 86 -14.17 29.32 -20.92
CA CYS A 86 -12.90 29.02 -20.28
C CYS A 86 -12.38 30.25 -19.52
N VAL A 87 -12.08 30.08 -18.22
CA VAL A 87 -11.57 31.16 -17.37
C VAL A 87 -10.15 30.86 -16.93
N PHE A 88 -9.22 31.76 -17.27
CA PHE A 88 -7.84 31.70 -16.79
C PHE A 88 -7.64 32.73 -15.68
N ASN A 89 -7.63 32.27 -14.43
CA ASN A 89 -7.40 33.11 -13.25
C ASN A 89 -6.44 32.43 -12.26
N SER A 90 -6.21 33.05 -11.10
CA SER A 90 -5.33 32.48 -10.07
C SER A 90 -5.82 31.13 -9.53
N ASN A 91 -7.14 30.91 -9.49
CA ASN A 91 -7.71 29.64 -9.04
C ASN A 91 -7.42 28.54 -10.08
N PHE A 92 -7.59 28.83 -11.36
CA PHE A 92 -7.18 27.94 -12.45
C PHE A 92 -5.70 27.56 -12.35
N VAL A 93 -4.83 28.55 -12.12
CA VAL A 93 -3.38 28.30 -11.95
C VAL A 93 -3.12 27.40 -10.74
N LYS A 94 -3.74 27.66 -9.58
CA LYS A 94 -3.55 26.83 -8.39
C LYS A 94 -4.07 25.40 -8.55
N GLU A 95 -5.20 25.22 -9.22
CA GLU A 95 -5.81 23.90 -9.44
C GLU A 95 -5.02 23.06 -10.45
N ASN A 96 -4.43 23.68 -11.46
CA ASN A 96 -3.84 22.96 -12.60
C ASN A 96 -2.30 23.04 -12.65
N ILE A 97 -1.67 23.95 -11.92
CA ILE A 97 -0.21 24.15 -11.91
C ILE A 97 0.33 23.90 -10.51
N ASN A 98 0.99 22.77 -10.34
CA ASN A 98 1.72 22.45 -9.12
C ASN A 98 3.13 23.06 -9.18
N TRP A 99 3.36 24.12 -8.41
CA TRP A 99 4.64 24.84 -8.39
C TRP A 99 5.72 24.16 -7.52
N ASP A 100 5.33 23.31 -6.56
CA ASP A 100 6.27 22.68 -5.61
C ASP A 100 6.98 21.44 -6.16
N SER A 101 6.44 20.80 -7.19
CA SER A 101 7.08 19.63 -7.80
C SER A 101 7.68 20.00 -9.14
N LEU A 102 8.86 20.63 -9.12
CA LEU A 102 9.79 20.79 -10.26
C LEU A 102 9.08 20.92 -11.60
N VAL A 103 8.79 22.16 -12.03
CA VAL A 103 8.19 22.48 -13.33
C VAL A 103 8.92 21.74 -14.46
N ARG A 104 8.46 20.52 -14.77
CA ARG A 104 8.86 19.80 -15.97
C ARG A 104 8.10 20.44 -17.10
N SER A 105 8.89 21.10 -17.94
CA SER A 105 8.55 21.70 -19.22
C SER A 105 7.29 21.11 -19.85
N ILE A 106 6.33 22.00 -20.09
CA ILE A 106 5.18 21.86 -20.98
C ILE A 106 4.00 21.11 -20.33
N LEU A 107 3.25 21.93 -19.59
CA LEU A 107 1.87 21.80 -19.12
C LEU A 107 0.95 21.03 -20.10
N LEU A 108 0.72 19.75 -19.82
CA LEU A 108 -0.41 18.95 -20.30
C LEU A 108 -0.73 17.89 -19.24
N ILE A 109 -1.22 18.32 -18.09
CA ILE A 109 -1.75 17.40 -17.07
C ILE A 109 -3.23 17.71 -16.91
N SER A 110 -4.06 16.96 -17.63
CA SER A 110 -5.52 16.92 -17.42
C SER A 110 -5.83 16.51 -15.98
N LYS A 111 -6.98 16.94 -15.43
CA LYS A 111 -7.41 16.65 -14.05
C LYS A 111 -7.33 15.15 -13.71
N GLU A 112 -7.72 14.29 -14.66
CA GLU A 112 -7.63 12.83 -14.55
C GLU A 112 -6.21 12.33 -14.22
N LYS A 113 -5.18 12.87 -14.87
CA LYS A 113 -3.79 12.45 -14.66
C LYS A 113 -3.23 12.90 -13.30
N ILE A 114 -3.78 13.95 -12.69
CA ILE A 114 -3.39 14.39 -11.35
C ILE A 114 -3.90 13.39 -10.30
N GLU A 115 -5.14 12.94 -10.47
CA GLU A 115 -5.80 12.01 -9.56
C GLU A 115 -5.21 10.60 -9.68
N GLU A 116 -4.94 10.13 -10.90
CA GLU A 116 -4.19 8.89 -11.16
C GLU A 116 -2.80 8.90 -10.50
N LYS A 117 -2.11 10.05 -10.50
CA LYS A 117 -0.80 10.18 -9.87
C LYS A 117 -0.87 10.14 -8.33
N LYS A 118 -1.96 10.63 -7.72
CA LYS A 118 -2.22 10.46 -6.28
C LYS A 118 -2.46 8.99 -5.95
N ILE A 119 -3.34 8.33 -6.70
CA ILE A 119 -3.63 6.90 -6.53
C ILE A 119 -2.36 6.06 -6.73
N TRP A 120 -1.51 6.41 -7.69
CA TRP A 120 -0.24 5.73 -7.93
C TRP A 120 0.72 5.86 -6.75
N LYS A 121 0.83 7.05 -6.14
CA LYS A 121 1.64 7.25 -4.94
C LYS A 121 1.14 6.40 -3.76
N GLU A 122 -0.16 6.41 -3.50
CA GLU A 122 -0.76 5.60 -2.42
C GLU A 122 -0.58 4.09 -2.66
N LYS A 123 -0.77 3.62 -3.90
CA LYS A 123 -0.50 2.23 -4.28
C LYS A 123 0.98 1.86 -4.15
N LYS A 124 1.89 2.79 -4.43
CA LYS A 124 3.33 2.57 -4.27
C LYS A 124 3.72 2.44 -2.80
N ASP A 125 3.19 3.31 -1.94
CA ASP A 125 3.50 3.28 -0.50
C ASP A 125 2.95 2.01 0.15
N THR A 126 1.71 1.62 -0.19
CA THR A 126 1.13 0.34 0.29
C THR A 126 1.88 -0.89 -0.22
N HIS A 127 2.39 -0.87 -1.47
CA HIS A 127 3.23 -1.95 -2.00
C HIS A 127 4.58 -2.03 -1.26
N LYS A 128 5.18 -0.89 -0.92
CA LYS A 128 6.44 -0.85 -0.17
C LYS A 128 6.27 -1.49 1.22
N THR A 129 5.25 -1.08 1.97
CA THR A 129 4.96 -1.65 3.30
C THR A 129 4.69 -3.16 3.23
N LYS A 130 3.94 -3.63 2.22
CA LYS A 130 3.68 -5.07 2.03
C LYS A 130 4.93 -5.85 1.62
N SER A 131 5.82 -5.25 0.83
CA SER A 131 7.10 -5.86 0.46
C SER A 131 8.00 -6.05 1.67
N ASP A 132 8.10 -5.03 2.52
CA ASP A 132 8.91 -5.07 3.75
C ASP A 132 8.40 -6.15 4.72
N LEU A 133 7.06 -6.24 4.90
CA LEU A 133 6.42 -7.31 5.69
C LEU A 133 6.65 -8.72 5.11
N LEU A 134 6.68 -8.85 3.78
CA LEU A 134 6.92 -10.14 3.13
C LEU A 134 8.36 -10.61 3.34
N GLU A 135 9.34 -9.68 3.27
CA GLU A 135 10.74 -9.96 3.57
C GLU A 135 10.95 -10.41 5.02
N GLU A 136 10.28 -9.76 5.98
CA GLU A 136 10.35 -10.15 7.40
C GLU A 136 9.81 -11.58 7.60
N LYS A 137 8.62 -11.89 7.07
CA LYS A 137 8.04 -13.24 7.17
C LYS A 137 8.85 -14.32 6.46
N THR A 138 9.52 -13.99 5.35
CA THR A 138 10.40 -14.97 4.68
C THR A 138 11.64 -15.27 5.49
N ARG A 139 12.22 -14.26 6.16
CA ARG A 139 13.34 -14.46 7.10
C ARG A 139 12.93 -15.34 8.28
N GLU A 140 11.78 -15.08 8.89
CA GLU A 140 11.25 -15.92 9.98
C GLU A 140 11.02 -17.37 9.54
N LYS A 141 10.43 -17.58 8.35
CA LYS A 141 10.23 -18.93 7.82
C LYS A 141 11.57 -19.65 7.57
N GLN A 142 12.57 -18.93 7.08
CA GLN A 142 13.89 -19.51 6.81
C GLN A 142 14.62 -19.90 8.10
N THR A 143 14.56 -19.07 9.15
CA THR A 143 15.17 -19.43 10.44
C THR A 143 14.48 -20.62 11.10
N LEU A 144 13.15 -20.73 10.98
CA LEU A 144 12.40 -21.89 11.44
C LEU A 144 12.77 -23.17 10.67
N ASP A 145 12.91 -23.09 9.34
CA ASP A 145 13.33 -24.23 8.54
C ASP A 145 14.76 -24.65 8.88
N ASP A 146 15.69 -23.71 9.03
CA ASP A 146 17.07 -23.99 9.46
C ASP A 146 17.13 -24.69 10.82
N ASN A 147 16.29 -24.27 11.77
CA ASN A 147 16.20 -24.89 13.09
C ASN A 147 15.64 -26.32 13.01
N ALA A 148 14.55 -26.52 12.26
CA ALA A 148 14.04 -27.86 11.97
C ALA A 148 15.11 -28.72 11.28
N GLN A 149 15.91 -28.10 10.40
CA GLN A 149 16.97 -28.76 9.67
C GLN A 149 18.06 -29.32 10.58
N LYS A 150 18.50 -28.49 11.54
CA LYS A 150 19.49 -28.84 12.57
C LYS A 150 18.99 -29.94 13.51
N LEU A 151 17.74 -29.86 13.98
CA LEU A 151 17.17 -30.85 14.90
C LEU A 151 17.17 -32.26 14.30
N LEU A 152 16.61 -32.41 13.10
CA LEU A 152 16.55 -33.69 12.39
C LEU A 152 17.95 -34.25 12.07
N SER A 153 18.90 -33.37 11.76
CA SER A 153 20.31 -33.77 11.55
C SER A 153 20.97 -34.22 12.86
N GLY A 154 20.64 -33.58 13.99
CA GLY A 154 21.08 -34.00 15.32
C GLY A 154 20.52 -35.37 15.70
N ILE A 155 19.23 -35.62 15.46
CA ILE A 155 18.58 -36.92 15.67
C ILE A 155 19.25 -38.01 14.83
N ALA A 156 19.48 -37.74 13.54
CA ALA A 156 20.14 -38.69 12.65
C ALA A 156 21.56 -39.05 13.11
N LYS A 157 22.35 -38.04 13.54
CA LYS A 157 23.71 -38.26 14.09
C LYS A 157 23.67 -39.08 15.38
N ASN A 158 22.74 -38.78 16.29
CA ASN A 158 22.59 -39.54 17.53
C ASN A 158 22.23 -41.01 17.28
N ILE A 159 21.31 -41.28 16.35
CA ILE A 159 20.96 -42.63 15.94
C ILE A 159 22.19 -43.32 15.33
N LYS A 160 22.85 -42.70 14.36
CA LYS A 160 24.05 -43.26 13.73
C LYS A 160 25.12 -43.61 14.76
N ASN A 161 25.48 -42.69 15.66
CA ASN A 161 26.52 -42.92 16.66
C ASN A 161 26.16 -44.03 17.66
N ARG A 162 24.89 -44.14 18.08
CA ARG A 162 24.45 -45.18 19.02
C ARG A 162 24.48 -46.57 18.41
N PHE A 163 24.13 -46.70 17.13
CA PHE A 163 24.06 -48.00 16.44
C PHE A 163 25.36 -48.38 15.73
N GLN A 164 26.35 -47.50 15.63
CA GLN A 164 27.66 -47.79 15.02
C GLN A 164 28.48 -48.86 15.76
N ILE A 165 28.15 -49.12 17.03
CA ILE A 165 28.83 -50.11 17.89
C ILE A 165 28.19 -51.51 17.72
N LEU A 166 26.97 -51.58 17.17
CA LEU A 166 26.17 -52.80 17.05
C LEU A 166 26.32 -53.37 15.65
N ASP A 167 27.31 -54.26 15.50
CA ASP A 167 27.50 -55.20 14.39
C ASP A 167 27.83 -54.62 13.00
N SER A 168 28.96 -55.06 12.44
CA SER A 168 29.51 -54.58 11.15
C SER A 168 28.74 -55.05 9.91
N THR A 169 27.70 -55.86 10.10
CA THR A 169 26.93 -56.51 9.03
C THR A 169 25.71 -55.72 8.57
N ASP A 170 25.17 -54.83 9.43
CA ASP A 170 23.97 -54.05 9.11
C ASP A 170 24.28 -52.59 8.75
N SER A 171 24.34 -52.30 7.45
CA SER A 171 24.67 -50.97 6.92
C SER A 171 23.53 -49.94 7.05
N TYR A 172 22.33 -50.36 7.47
CA TYR A 172 21.14 -49.51 7.47
C TYR A 172 21.27 -48.29 8.38
N PHE A 173 21.78 -48.51 9.61
CA PHE A 173 21.97 -47.45 10.62
C PHE A 173 23.29 -46.69 10.47
N VAL A 174 24.30 -47.30 9.86
CA VAL A 174 25.60 -46.65 9.56
C VAL A 174 25.42 -45.52 8.53
N ASN A 175 24.51 -45.73 7.58
CA ASN A 175 24.13 -44.75 6.55
C ASN A 175 22.82 -44.02 6.87
N TYR A 176 22.51 -43.85 8.16
CA TYR A 176 21.32 -43.14 8.59
C TYR A 176 21.48 -41.63 8.41
N ASN A 177 20.48 -40.98 7.82
CA ASN A 177 20.55 -39.57 7.44
C ASN A 177 19.26 -38.81 7.78
N ARG A 178 19.32 -37.49 7.65
CA ARG A 178 18.22 -36.56 7.90
C ARG A 178 16.93 -36.97 7.17
N SER A 179 17.01 -37.33 5.89
CA SER A 179 15.85 -37.67 5.06
C SER A 179 15.11 -38.90 5.56
N LYS A 180 15.83 -39.90 6.08
CA LYS A 180 15.24 -41.10 6.70
C LYS A 180 14.53 -40.79 8.03
N VAL A 181 15.05 -39.84 8.82
CA VAL A 181 14.35 -39.35 10.02
C VAL A 181 13.05 -38.64 9.62
N GLN A 182 13.12 -37.76 8.64
CA GLN A 182 11.95 -37.02 8.17
C GLN A 182 10.86 -37.96 7.65
N SER A 183 11.21 -38.94 6.81
CA SER A 183 10.24 -39.92 6.31
C SER A 183 9.61 -40.72 7.43
N LYS A 184 10.39 -41.15 8.43
CA LYS A 184 9.88 -41.87 9.60
C LYS A 184 8.90 -41.04 10.43
N ILE A 185 9.20 -39.77 10.67
CA ILE A 185 8.32 -38.84 11.39
C ILE A 185 7.04 -38.61 10.60
N THR A 186 7.13 -38.41 9.28
CA THR A 186 5.95 -38.22 8.43
C THR A 186 5.07 -39.47 8.38
N THR A 187 5.65 -40.66 8.26
CA THR A 187 4.90 -41.93 8.25
C THR A 187 4.18 -42.21 9.57
N HIS A 188 4.77 -41.82 10.71
CA HIS A 188 4.23 -42.13 12.04
C HIS A 188 3.71 -40.88 12.78
N SER A 189 3.37 -39.81 12.07
CA SER A 189 2.99 -38.51 12.68
C SER A 189 1.80 -38.65 13.63
N SER A 190 0.78 -39.41 13.24
CA SER A 190 -0.42 -39.67 14.04
C SER A 190 -0.14 -40.51 15.31
N GLU A 191 0.85 -41.39 15.26
CA GLU A 191 1.24 -42.26 16.38
C GLU A 191 2.16 -41.53 17.38
N ILE A 192 2.95 -40.57 16.89
CA ILE A 192 3.77 -39.67 17.71
C ILE A 192 2.87 -38.68 18.46
N GLU A 193 1.89 -38.06 17.78
CA GLU A 193 0.93 -37.13 18.39
C GLU A 193 0.06 -37.79 19.46
N SER A 194 -0.28 -39.07 19.28
CA SER A 194 -1.01 -39.86 20.28
C SER A 194 -0.13 -40.43 21.40
N GLY A 195 1.19 -40.17 21.40
CA GLY A 195 2.13 -40.55 22.45
C GLY A 195 2.41 -42.06 22.56
N ARG A 196 1.93 -42.88 21.63
CA ARG A 196 2.00 -44.36 21.70
C ARG A 196 3.39 -44.94 21.41
N LEU A 197 4.23 -44.20 20.70
CA LEU A 197 5.60 -44.60 20.33
C LEU A 197 6.67 -44.19 21.36
N LEU A 198 6.27 -43.59 22.49
CA LEU A 198 7.20 -43.26 23.56
C LEU A 198 7.57 -44.53 24.32
N LEU A 199 8.81 -44.99 24.16
CA LEU A 199 9.37 -46.00 25.06
C LEU A 199 9.30 -45.46 26.50
N GLN A 200 8.62 -46.20 27.38
CA GLN A 200 8.67 -45.92 28.82
C GLN A 200 10.14 -45.90 29.25
N THR A 201 10.56 -44.80 29.89
CA THR A 201 11.97 -44.53 30.23
C THR A 201 12.63 -45.69 30.99
N GLU A 202 11.88 -46.36 31.87
CA GLU A 202 12.34 -47.55 32.61
C GLU A 202 12.69 -48.75 31.73
N MET A 203 11.95 -48.98 30.63
CA MET A 203 12.21 -50.10 29.72
C MET A 203 13.45 -49.83 28.85
N LEU A 204 13.70 -48.56 28.54
CA LEU A 204 14.87 -48.15 27.76
C LEU A 204 16.16 -48.26 28.59
N GLU A 205 16.13 -47.90 29.88
CA GLU A 205 17.25 -48.08 30.80
C GLU A 205 17.58 -49.56 31.05
N LYS A 206 16.56 -50.40 31.28
CA LYS A 206 16.74 -51.85 31.47
C LYS A 206 17.35 -52.53 30.24
N THR A 207 16.90 -52.14 29.04
CA THR A 207 17.44 -52.69 27.78
C THR A 207 18.84 -52.17 27.47
N GLN A 208 19.14 -50.89 27.75
CA GLN A 208 20.51 -50.36 27.65
C GLN A 208 21.49 -51.07 28.58
N GLN A 209 21.11 -51.34 29.83
CA GLN A 209 21.93 -52.10 30.76
C GLN A 209 22.13 -53.55 30.29
N ALA A 210 21.11 -54.19 29.71
CA ALA A 210 21.21 -55.56 29.20
C ALA A 210 22.15 -55.71 27.99
N VAL A 211 22.29 -54.65 27.18
CA VAL A 211 23.14 -54.62 25.97
C VAL A 211 24.56 -54.11 26.27
N SER A 212 24.80 -53.54 27.46
CA SER A 212 26.15 -53.12 27.86
C SER A 212 27.12 -54.33 27.94
N PRO A 213 28.33 -54.24 27.37
CA PRO A 213 29.24 -55.38 27.26
C PRO A 213 29.72 -55.81 28.64
N LYS A 214 29.41 -57.06 29.03
CA LYS A 214 29.97 -57.67 30.24
C LYS A 214 31.42 -58.07 29.96
N PHE A 215 32.37 -57.27 30.42
CA PHE A 215 33.79 -57.65 30.41
C PHE A 215 33.98 -58.89 31.31
N LYS A 216 34.40 -60.02 30.72
CA LYS A 216 34.80 -61.20 31.50
C LYS A 216 36.14 -60.92 32.18
N ASN A 217 36.29 -61.36 33.43
CA ASN A 217 37.55 -61.23 34.16
C ASN A 217 38.70 -61.91 33.39
N SER A 218 39.88 -61.29 33.44
CA SER A 218 41.09 -61.80 32.80
C SER A 218 41.44 -63.20 33.31
N VAL A 219 41.58 -64.16 32.39
CA VAL A 219 42.05 -65.51 32.71
C VAL A 219 43.53 -65.41 33.12
N GLN A 220 43.81 -65.62 34.40
CA GLN A 220 45.19 -65.80 34.87
C GLN A 220 45.62 -67.25 34.60
N HIS A 221 46.55 -67.42 33.66
CA HIS A 221 47.27 -68.68 33.53
C HIS A 221 48.41 -68.71 34.55
N SER A 222 48.32 -69.60 35.53
CA SER A 222 49.47 -70.01 36.33
C SER A 222 50.28 -71.04 35.52
N ILE A 223 51.52 -70.68 35.20
CA ILE A 223 52.48 -71.57 34.54
C ILE A 223 53.01 -72.55 35.60
N PRO A 224 52.94 -73.88 35.41
CA PRO A 224 53.57 -74.84 36.32
C PRO A 224 55.11 -74.75 36.24
N GLN A 225 55.76 -74.92 37.39
CA GLN A 225 57.20 -74.76 37.63
C GLN A 225 58.12 -75.53 36.69
#